data_AF-A0A1G3CHV3-F1
#
_entry.id   AF-A0A1G3CHV3-F1
#
_cell.length_a   1.000
_cell.length_b   1.000
_cell.length_c   1.000
_cell.angle_alpha   90.00
_cell.angle_beta   90.00
_cell.angle_gamma   90.00
#
_symmetry.space_group_name_H-M   'P 1'
#
loop_
_entity.id
_entity.type
_entity.pdbx_description
1 polymer ?
#
loop_
_entity_poly.entity_id
_entity_poly.type
_entity_poly.pdbx_seq_one_letter_code
_entity_poly.pdbx_strand_id
1 'polypeptide(L)'
;MVLFLFVIMLLNLNIKEEARNALPFQRIPAVVMGIVLLVAICMILKSKLLQGKHGEYTTAYVNSVGNTKLIGNLLFTDYLLPFEITSILLFVAAIGAIMLAKRKL
;
A
#
# COMPACT_ATOMS: atom_id res chain seq x y z
N MET A 1 -11.74 2.91 2.60
CA MET A 1 -12.40 2.27 3.77
C MET A 1 -13.89 2.03 3.53
N VAL A 2 -14.66 2.99 3.00
CA VAL A 2 -16.12 2.84 2.76
C VAL A 2 -16.47 1.67 1.83
N LEU A 3 -15.81 1.52 0.67
CA LEU A 3 -16.07 0.43 -0.28
C LEU A 3 -15.96 -0.97 0.37
N PHE A 4 -14.97 -1.16 1.24
CA PHE A 4 -14.76 -2.42 1.94
C PHE A 4 -15.93 -2.75 2.88
N LEU A 5 -16.40 -1.77 3.66
CA LEU A 5 -17.56 -1.94 4.55
C LEU A 5 -18.83 -2.29 3.77
N PHE A 6 -19.03 -1.67 2.61
CA PHE A 6 -20.15 -1.99 1.73
C PHE A 6 -20.09 -3.45 1.26
N VAL A 7 -18.91 -3.92 0.83
CA VAL A 7 -18.72 -5.29 0.36
C VAL A 7 -18.95 -6.33 1.46
N ILE A 8 -18.38 -6.16 2.66
CA ILE A 8 -18.59 -7.12 3.76
C ILE A 8 -20.06 -7.18 4.20
N MET A 9 -20.78 -6.05 4.10
CA MET A 9 -22.20 -5.97 4.44
C MET A 9 -23.06 -6.65 3.38
N LEU A 10 -22.77 -6.43 2.09
CA LEU A 10 -23.44 -7.14 1.00
C LEU A 10 -23.21 -8.65 1.06
N LEU A 11 -22.01 -9.08 1.43
CA LEU A 11 -21.66 -10.49 1.57
C LEU A 11 -22.19 -11.12 2.88
N ASN A 12 -22.71 -10.31 3.81
CA ASN A 12 -23.19 -10.71 5.13
C ASN A 12 -22.33 -11.84 5.75
N LEU A 13 -21.02 -11.60 5.83
CA LEU A 13 -20.05 -12.61 6.23
C LEU A 13 -20.36 -13.14 7.65
N ASN A 14 -20.77 -14.40 7.76
CA ASN A 14 -20.97 -15.04 9.06
C ASN A 14 -19.61 -15.54 9.59
N ILE A 15 -18.90 -14.63 10.27
CA ILE A 15 -17.52 -14.79 10.76
C ILE A 15 -17.36 -15.99 11.74
N LYS A 16 -18.45 -16.62 12.18
CA LYS A 16 -18.46 -17.56 13.32
C LYS A 16 -18.12 -19.02 13.01
N GLU A 17 -18.20 -19.50 11.77
CA GLU A 17 -18.01 -20.94 11.49
C GLU A 17 -16.73 -21.28 10.70
N GLU A 18 -16.26 -20.44 9.77
CA GLU A 18 -15.12 -20.79 8.91
C GLU A 18 -13.74 -20.54 9.54
N ALA A 19 -13.65 -19.64 10.52
CA ALA A 19 -12.36 -19.29 11.15
C ALA A 19 -11.88 -20.29 12.21
N ARG A 20 -12.69 -21.29 12.57
CA ARG A 20 -12.47 -22.03 13.82
C ARG A 20 -11.26 -22.97 13.79
N ASN A 21 -10.82 -23.48 12.64
CA ASN A 21 -9.65 -24.36 12.57
C ASN A 21 -8.99 -24.43 11.17
N ALA A 22 -8.55 -23.30 10.61
CA ALA A 22 -7.55 -23.35 9.53
C ALA A 22 -6.18 -23.69 10.17
N LEU A 23 -5.88 -24.99 10.29
CA LEU A 23 -4.56 -25.55 10.64
C LEU A 23 -3.91 -24.94 11.91
N PRO A 24 -4.26 -25.41 13.14
CA PRO A 24 -3.67 -24.90 14.38
C PRO A 24 -2.13 -25.02 14.41
N PHE A 25 -1.58 -25.99 13.68
CA PHE A 25 -0.14 -26.18 13.50
C PHE A 25 0.54 -25.06 12.70
N GLN A 26 -0.19 -24.32 11.86
CA GLN A 26 0.34 -23.19 11.08
C GLN A 26 0.49 -21.90 11.90
N ARG A 27 -0.19 -21.78 13.04
CA ARG A 27 -0.13 -20.58 13.90
C ARG A 27 1.27 -20.34 14.45
N ILE A 28 1.94 -21.40 14.90
CA ILE A 28 3.29 -21.32 15.47
C ILE A 28 4.32 -20.84 14.43
N PRO A 29 4.47 -21.47 13.25
CA PRO A 29 5.42 -20.99 12.24
C PRO A 29 5.05 -19.61 11.70
N ALA A 30 3.77 -19.25 11.60
CA ALA A 30 3.36 -17.90 11.18
C ALA A 30 3.80 -16.81 12.17
N VAL A 31 3.63 -17.05 13.47
CA VAL A 31 4.09 -16.13 14.52
C VAL A 31 5.61 -16.04 14.53
N VAL A 32 6.30 -17.19 14.42
CA VAL A 32 7.77 -17.21 14.37
C VAL A 32 8.29 -16.44 13.15
N MET A 33 7.73 -16.66 11.95
CA MET A 33 8.10 -15.89 10.76
C MET A 33 7.82 -14.39 10.92
N GLY A 34 6.67 -14.02 11.50
CA GLY A 34 6.33 -12.62 11.77
C GLY A 34 7.35 -11.95 12.70
N ILE A 35 7.76 -12.65 13.77
CA ILE A 35 8.79 -12.16 14.69
C ILE A 35 10.15 -12.05 13.99
N VAL A 36 10.54 -13.05 13.21
CA VAL A 36 11.80 -13.02 12.46
C VAL A 36 11.84 -11.84 11.49
N LEU A 37 10.75 -11.60 10.75
CA LEU A 37 10.63 -10.46 9.85
C LEU A 37 10.68 -9.13 10.59
N LEU A 38 10.00 -9.01 11.73
CA LEU A 38 10.04 -7.82 12.57
C LEU A 38 11.46 -7.54 13.09
N VAL A 39 12.14 -8.57 13.61
CA VAL A 39 13.52 -8.46 14.09
C VAL A 39 14.46 -8.07 12.94
N ALA A 40 14.31 -8.66 11.76
CA ALA A 40 15.10 -8.30 10.57
C ALA A 40 14.92 -6.83 10.20
N ILE A 41 13.67 -6.32 10.15
CA ILE A 41 13.40 -4.90 9.91
C ILE A 41 14.06 -4.03 10.99
N CYS A 42 13.91 -4.37 12.28
CA CYS A 42 14.55 -3.62 13.36
C CYS A 42 16.08 -3.62 13.26
N MET A 43 16.72 -4.72 12.86
CA MET A 43 18.16 -4.77 12.64
C MET A 43 18.59 -3.86 11.48
N ILE A 44 17.87 -3.91 10.35
CA ILE A 44 18.15 -3.06 9.18
C ILE A 44 17.98 -1.58 9.55
N LEU A 45 16.90 -1.20 10.23
CA LEU A 45 16.65 0.17 10.66
C LEU A 45 17.72 0.71 11.64
N LYS A 46 18.25 -0.15 12.52
CA LYS A 46 19.34 0.22 13.45
C LYS A 46 20.71 0.25 12.78
N SER A 47 20.88 -0.49 11.69
CA SER A 47 22.12 -0.47 10.94
C SER A 47 22.31 0.90 10.27
N LYS A 48 23.53 1.43 10.29
CA LYS A 48 23.89 2.67 9.56
C LYS A 48 23.83 2.51 8.03
N LEU A 49 23.45 1.32 7.52
CA LEU A 49 23.27 1.07 6.08
C LEU A 49 22.16 1.92 5.46
N LEU A 50 21.22 2.41 6.27
CA LEU A 50 20.10 3.27 5.85
C LEU A 50 20.33 4.77 6.12
N GLN A 51 21.57 5.23 6.23
CA GLN A 51 21.83 6.68 6.13
C GLN A 51 21.54 7.13 4.70
N GLY A 52 20.26 7.36 4.42
CA GLY A 52 19.77 7.84 3.12
C GLY A 52 20.44 9.15 2.73
N LYS A 53 20.50 9.40 1.42
CA LYS A 53 20.87 10.71 0.88
C LYS A 53 20.00 11.78 1.55
N HIS A 54 20.63 12.82 2.08
CA HIS A 54 19.89 13.98 2.57
C HIS A 54 19.09 14.57 1.39
N GLY A 55 17.82 14.90 1.64
CA GLY A 55 16.97 15.49 0.61
C GLY A 55 17.57 16.82 0.11
N GLU A 56 17.40 17.11 -1.18
CA GLU A 56 17.97 18.31 -1.81
C GLU A 56 17.39 19.62 -1.25
N TYR A 57 16.23 19.56 -0.60
CA TYR A 57 15.53 20.73 -0.08
C TYR A 57 15.73 20.89 1.43
N THR A 58 16.14 22.09 1.84
CA THR A 58 16.16 22.49 3.25
C THR A 58 14.75 22.77 3.76
N THR A 59 14.52 22.53 5.06
CA THR A 59 13.22 22.76 5.71
C THR A 59 12.72 24.20 5.56
N ALA A 60 13.62 25.18 5.53
CA ALA A 60 13.28 26.59 5.31
C ALA A 60 12.74 26.86 3.90
N TYR A 61 13.29 26.20 2.88
CA TYR A 61 12.84 26.35 1.49
C TYR A 61 11.48 25.67 1.24
N VAL A 62 11.26 24.50 1.85
CA VAL A 62 9.96 23.80 1.75
C VAL A 62 8.83 24.62 2.35
N ASN A 63 9.10 25.31 3.47
CA ASN A 63 8.11 26.18 4.13
C ASN A 63 7.76 27.44 3.34
N SER A 64 8.67 27.97 2.49
CA SER A 64 8.39 29.17 1.70
C SER A 64 7.63 28.89 0.40
N VAL A 65 7.92 27.75 -0.26
CA VAL A 65 7.27 27.37 -1.53
C VAL A 65 6.00 26.55 -1.32
N GLY A 66 5.97 25.74 -0.26
CA GLY A 66 4.90 24.80 0.05
C GLY A 66 5.15 23.40 -0.51
N ASN A 67 4.90 22.39 0.33
CA ASN A 67 5.19 20.99 0.03
C ASN A 67 4.44 20.49 -1.23
N THR A 68 3.15 20.83 -1.37
CA THR A 68 2.34 20.43 -2.52
C THR A 68 2.89 20.93 -3.85
N LYS A 69 3.42 22.16 -3.91
CA LYS A 69 3.97 22.74 -5.14
C LYS A 69 5.28 22.05 -5.54
N LEU A 70 6.12 21.72 -4.56
CA LEU A 70 7.38 21.01 -4.79
C LEU A 70 7.14 19.57 -5.27
N ILE A 71 6.24 18.84 -4.61
CA ILE A 71 5.86 17.48 -5.05
C ILE A 71 5.21 17.54 -6.44
N GLY A 72 4.32 18.50 -6.68
CA GLY A 72 3.70 18.68 -8.00
C GLY A 72 4.75 18.90 -9.10
N ASN A 73 5.77 19.72 -8.86
CA ASN A 73 6.86 19.91 -9.81
C ASN A 73 7.57 18.58 -10.11
N LEU A 74 8.02 17.88 -9.07
CA LEU A 74 8.71 16.58 -9.20
C LEU A 74 7.88 15.53 -9.94
N LEU A 75 6.56 15.49 -9.74
CA LEU A 75 5.67 14.56 -10.43
C LEU A 75 5.60 14.81 -11.95
N PHE A 76 5.71 16.06 -12.37
CA PHE A 76 5.60 16.44 -13.79
C PHE A 76 6.95 16.69 -14.48
N THR A 77 8.06 16.62 -13.74
CA THR A 77 9.42 16.72 -14.30
C THR A 77 10.13 15.36 -14.23
N ASP A 78 10.58 14.96 -13.04
CA ASP A 78 11.41 13.77 -12.85
C ASP A 78 10.61 12.46 -12.84
N TYR A 79 9.38 12.51 -12.30
CA TYR A 79 8.51 11.34 -12.12
C TYR A 79 7.35 11.27 -13.11
N LEU A 80 7.47 11.96 -14.26
CA LEU A 80 6.43 12.00 -15.28
C LEU A 80 6.05 10.60 -15.79
N LEU A 81 7.05 9.75 -16.07
CA LEU A 81 6.81 8.39 -16.58
C LEU A 81 6.11 7.48 -15.54
N PRO A 82 6.58 7.35 -14.27
CA PRO A 82 5.84 6.62 -13.24
C PRO A 82 4.43 7.14 -12.98
N PHE A 83 4.22 8.46 -13.06
CA PHE A 83 2.90 9.07 -12.91
C PHE A 83 1.95 8.59 -14.02
N GLU A 84 2.39 8.63 -15.28
CA GLU A 84 1.60 8.19 -16.43
C GLU A 84 1.25 6.69 -16.36
N ILE A 85 2.22 5.85 -15.99
CA ILE A 85 1.99 4.41 -15.79
C ILE A 85 0.93 4.17 -14.71
N THR A 86 0.95 4.95 -13.62
CA THR A 86 -0.06 4.85 -12.56
C THR A 86 -1.45 5.27 -13.06
N SER A 87 -1.54 6.30 -13.90
CA SER A 87 -2.78 6.72 -14.55
C SER A 87 -3.38 5.59 -15.40
N ILE A 88 -2.56 4.96 -16.24
CA ILE A 88 -2.97 3.81 -17.06
C ILE A 88 -3.37 2.62 -16.18
N LEU A 89 -2.61 2.35 -15.11
CA LEU A 89 -2.93 1.28 -14.16
C LEU A 89 -4.34 1.48 -13.55
N LEU A 90 -4.66 2.71 -13.13
CA LEU A 90 -5.99 3.04 -12.59
C LEU A 90 -7.09 2.91 -13.65
N PHE A 91 -6.81 3.33 -14.88
CA PHE A 91 -7.74 3.20 -16.00
C PHE A 91 -8.05 1.72 -16.31
N VAL A 92 -7.02 0.88 -16.41
CA VAL A 92 -7.17 -0.57 -16.63
C VAL A 92 -7.88 -1.23 -15.45
N ALA A 93 -7.57 -0.84 -14.20
CA ALA A 93 -8.25 -1.34 -13.02
C ALA A 93 -9.76 -1.01 -13.03
N ALA A 94 -10.14 0.20 -13.44
CA ALA A 94 -11.53 0.61 -13.57
C ALA A 94 -12.27 -0.21 -14.64
N ILE A 95 -11.67 -0.38 -15.82
CA ILE A 95 -12.23 -1.24 -16.88
C ILE A 95 -12.37 -2.68 -16.38
N GLY A 96 -11.34 -3.23 -15.73
CA GLY A 96 -11.35 -4.59 -15.18
C GLY A 96 -12.46 -4.78 -14.16
N ALA A 97 -12.64 -3.83 -13.24
CA ALA A 97 -13.73 -3.86 -12.27
C ALA A 97 -15.12 -3.85 -12.94
N ILE A 98 -15.32 -2.99 -13.95
CA ILE A 98 -16.59 -2.93 -14.70
C ILE A 98 -16.85 -4.23 -15.44
N MET A 99 -15.83 -4.81 -16.09
CA MET A 99 -15.96 -6.06 -16.83
C MET A 99 -16.30 -7.24 -15.90
N LEU A 100 -15.69 -7.31 -14.71
CA LEU A 100 -16.01 -8.31 -13.69
C LEU A 100 -17.42 -8.15 -13.11
N ALA A 101 -17.86 -6.91 -12.93
CA ALA A 101 -19.21 -6.60 -12.44
C ALA A 101 -20.30 -6.83 -13.50
N LYS A 102 -19.93 -6.82 -14.79
CA LYS A 102 -20.86 -7.02 -15.89
C LYS A 102 -21.39 -8.46 -15.88
N ARG A 103 -22.63 -8.63 -15.46
CA ARG A 103 -23.35 -9.91 -15.57
C ARG A 103 -23.64 -10.18 -17.05
N LYS A 104 -23.26 -11.35 -17.57
CA LYS A 104 -23.75 -11.82 -18.87
C LYS A 104 -25.28 -11.93 -18.75
N LEU A 105 -26.00 -11.18 -19.58
CA LEU A 105 -27.40 -11.46 -19.88
C LEU A 105 -27.45 -12.69 -20.79
#